data_AF-A0A804HXF1-F1
#
_entry.id   AF-A0A804HXF1-F1
#
_cell.length_a   1.000
_cell.length_b   1.000
_cell.length_c   1.000
_cell.angle_alpha   90.00
_cell.angle_beta   90.00
_cell.angle_gamma   90.00
#
_symmetry.space_group_name_H-M   'P 1'
#
loop_
_entity.id
_entity.type
_entity.pdbx_description
1 polymer ?
#
loop_
_entity_poly.entity_id
_entity_poly.type
_entity_poly.pdbx_seq_one_letter_code
_entity_poly.pdbx_strand_id
1 'polypeptide(L)'
;GTSGVELSAGFHWYLKHWCLIHISWEKTGGLQLSSVPKVGSLPHVPSAGILVQRPVPLSYYQNAVTSSYSHAWWSWERWEKEIDWMVLQGVNLPLAFNGQEAIWQKVFERYNISRRDLDDFFGGPAFLSWSRMGNLHGWGGPLPQSWLDDQLVLQKKILARMYSFGMTPVLPAFSGNVPSVLKSKFPSAKITHLGNWFTVHSDPRWCCTYLLDATDPLFIEIGKAFMEQQLKEYGRRSHIYNWYISLSIF
;
A
#
# COMPACT_ATOMS: atom_id res chain seq x y z
N GLY A 1 12.33 22.48 -10.48
CA GLY A 1 11.27 21.51 -10.10
C GLY A 1 10.17 22.26 -9.39
N THR A 2 8.93 21.86 -9.62
CA THR A 2 7.69 22.44 -9.08
C THR A 2 7.15 21.68 -7.86
N SER A 3 7.72 20.52 -7.55
CA SER A 3 7.38 19.69 -6.38
C SER A 3 8.64 19.10 -5.72
N GLY A 4 8.48 18.57 -4.50
CA GLY A 4 9.57 17.90 -3.77
C GLY A 4 10.15 16.71 -4.55
N VAL A 5 9.31 15.93 -5.24
CA VAL A 5 9.76 14.86 -6.15
C VAL A 5 10.63 15.42 -7.27
N GLU A 6 10.21 16.51 -7.94
CA GLU A 6 10.98 17.07 -9.07
C GLU A 6 12.29 17.70 -8.63
N LEU A 7 12.32 18.36 -7.46
CA LEU A 7 13.56 18.89 -6.90
C LEU A 7 14.52 17.76 -6.53
N SER A 8 14.02 16.70 -5.90
CA SER A 8 14.84 15.54 -5.49
C SER A 8 15.35 14.75 -6.69
N ALA A 9 14.52 14.54 -7.71
CA ALA A 9 14.94 13.87 -8.95
C ALA A 9 15.98 14.70 -9.72
N GLY A 10 15.84 16.03 -9.76
CA GLY A 10 16.85 16.92 -10.34
C GLY A 10 18.18 16.88 -9.59
N PHE A 11 18.13 16.87 -8.26
CA PHE A 11 19.29 16.69 -7.39
C PHE A 11 19.97 15.33 -7.64
N HIS A 12 19.20 14.25 -7.68
CA HIS A 12 19.71 12.92 -7.99
C HIS A 12 20.32 12.85 -9.40
N TRP A 13 19.70 13.50 -10.38
CA TRP A 13 20.23 13.56 -11.75
C TRP A 13 21.60 14.23 -11.78
N TYR A 14 21.76 15.38 -11.10
CA TYR A 14 23.06 16.05 -10.98
C TYR A 14 24.10 15.13 -10.34
N LEU A 15 23.74 14.55 -9.19
CA LEU A 15 24.63 13.64 -8.48
C LEU A 15 25.07 12.45 -9.35
N LYS A 16 24.14 11.83 -10.07
CA LYS A 16 24.42 10.67 -10.95
C LYS A 16 25.30 11.05 -12.15
N HIS A 17 24.99 12.15 -12.83
CA HIS A 17 25.63 12.49 -14.10
C HIS A 17 26.88 13.35 -13.98
N TRP A 18 26.97 14.18 -12.94
CA TRP A 18 28.09 15.09 -12.73
C TRP A 18 29.00 14.64 -11.59
N CYS A 19 28.44 14.11 -10.50
CA CYS A 19 29.25 13.58 -9.39
C CYS A 19 29.54 12.07 -9.51
N LEU A 20 29.04 11.41 -10.55
CA LEU A 20 29.26 9.98 -10.83
C LEU A 20 28.95 9.08 -9.63
N ILE A 21 27.87 9.35 -8.91
CA ILE A 21 27.42 8.51 -7.80
C ILE A 21 26.35 7.51 -8.22
N HIS A 22 26.13 6.52 -7.37
CA HIS A 22 25.03 5.58 -7.50
C HIS A 22 24.26 5.43 -6.18
N ILE A 23 22.92 5.41 -6.27
CA ILE A 23 22.02 5.21 -5.13
C ILE A 23 21.07 4.06 -5.48
N SER A 24 21.15 2.96 -4.73
CA SER A 24 20.25 1.81 -4.83
C SER A 24 19.89 1.27 -3.44
N TRP A 25 19.10 0.21 -3.40
CA TRP A 25 18.85 -0.49 -2.13
C TRP A 25 20.15 -1.04 -1.55
N GLU A 26 20.23 -1.14 -0.23
CA GLU A 26 21.42 -1.60 0.50
C GLU A 26 21.94 -2.95 -0.03
N LYS A 27 21.04 -3.89 -0.34
CA LYS A 27 21.40 -5.22 -0.87
C LYS A 27 21.88 -5.21 -2.33
N THR A 28 21.67 -4.13 -3.07
CA THR A 28 22.00 -4.02 -4.50
C THR A 28 23.09 -2.99 -4.79
N GLY A 29 23.79 -2.50 -3.77
CA GLY A 29 24.90 -1.55 -3.92
C GLY A 29 24.83 -0.32 -3.02
N GLY A 30 23.67 -0.04 -2.40
CA GLY A 30 23.50 1.02 -1.41
C GLY A 30 23.87 2.42 -1.92
N LEU A 31 24.46 3.23 -1.04
CA LEU A 31 24.91 4.58 -1.34
C LEU A 31 26.39 4.59 -1.73
N GLN A 32 26.68 4.71 -3.03
CA GLN A 32 28.04 4.83 -3.55
C GLN A 32 28.41 6.30 -3.72
N LEU A 33 28.83 6.94 -2.62
CA LEU A 33 29.09 8.38 -2.54
C LEU A 33 30.58 8.74 -2.56
N SER A 34 31.48 7.77 -2.74
CA SER A 34 32.94 7.99 -2.69
C SER A 34 33.45 8.94 -3.78
N SER A 35 32.72 9.08 -4.87
CA SER A 35 33.02 9.98 -5.99
C SER A 35 32.53 11.42 -5.76
N VAL A 36 31.77 11.71 -4.69
CA VAL A 36 31.29 13.08 -4.41
C VAL A 36 32.47 14.01 -4.11
N PRO A 37 32.69 15.07 -4.91
CA PRO A 37 33.77 16.02 -4.64
C PRO A 37 33.53 16.79 -3.35
N LYS A 38 34.61 17.28 -2.73
CA LYS A 38 34.51 18.14 -1.55
C LYS A 38 33.72 19.41 -1.85
N VAL A 39 33.08 19.97 -0.83
CA VAL A 39 32.39 21.26 -0.92
C VAL A 39 33.37 22.31 -1.48
N GLY A 40 32.98 22.98 -2.58
CA GLY A 40 33.84 23.91 -3.33
C GLY A 40 34.49 23.32 -4.59
N SER A 41 34.44 22.01 -4.79
CA SER A 41 34.92 21.32 -6.00
C SER A 41 33.79 20.57 -6.73
N LEU A 42 32.54 20.91 -6.43
CA LEU A 42 31.37 20.34 -7.09
C LEU A 42 31.39 20.74 -8.58
N PRO A 43 31.15 19.80 -9.51
CA PRO A 43 31.20 20.09 -10.94
C PRO A 43 30.17 21.15 -11.33
N HIS A 44 30.60 22.13 -12.11
CA HIS A 44 29.75 23.20 -12.60
C HIS A 44 28.86 22.72 -13.73
N VAL A 45 27.55 22.96 -13.60
CA VAL A 45 26.61 22.81 -14.72
C VAL A 45 26.73 24.00 -15.68
N PRO A 46 26.41 23.85 -16.97
CA PRO A 46 26.45 24.96 -17.94
C PRO A 46 25.59 26.13 -17.50
N SER A 47 26.03 27.36 -17.77
CA SER A 47 25.32 28.59 -17.38
C SER A 47 23.91 28.70 -17.99
N ALA A 48 23.68 28.07 -19.13
CA ALA A 48 22.35 27.98 -19.76
C ALA A 48 21.36 27.11 -18.97
N GLY A 49 21.83 26.37 -17.96
CA GLY A 49 21.05 25.39 -17.22
C GLY A 49 20.85 24.08 -17.99
N ILE A 50 20.32 23.07 -17.30
CA ILE A 50 19.93 21.78 -17.88
C ILE A 50 18.47 21.55 -17.56
N LEU A 51 17.67 21.32 -18.60
CA LEU A 51 16.28 20.93 -18.45
C LEU A 51 16.17 19.41 -18.62
N VAL A 52 15.75 18.72 -17.55
CA VAL A 52 15.40 17.31 -17.59
C VAL A 52 13.89 17.20 -17.43
N GLN A 53 13.21 16.75 -18.48
CA GLN A 53 11.77 16.56 -18.47
C GLN A 53 11.43 15.07 -18.38
N ARG A 54 10.53 14.71 -17.46
CA ARG A 54 9.99 13.36 -17.40
C ARG A 54 9.13 13.07 -18.65
N PRO A 55 9.13 11.83 -19.17
CA PRO A 55 8.36 11.49 -20.37
C PRO A 55 6.85 11.36 -20.10
N VAL A 56 6.47 11.12 -18.84
CA VAL A 56 5.08 10.88 -18.43
C VAL A 56 4.75 11.67 -17.16
N PRO A 57 3.49 12.11 -16.97
CA PRO A 57 3.11 12.88 -15.79
C PRO A 57 3.17 12.06 -14.49
N LEU A 58 2.88 10.76 -14.58
CA LEU A 58 2.80 9.85 -13.44
C LEU A 58 3.86 8.75 -13.56
N SER A 59 4.66 8.61 -12.50
CA SER A 59 5.63 7.53 -12.32
C SER A 59 5.18 6.68 -11.15
N TYR A 60 4.57 5.53 -11.48
CA TYR A 60 4.00 4.59 -10.53
C TYR A 60 5.06 3.65 -9.95
N TYR A 61 4.90 3.25 -8.69
CA TYR A 61 5.79 2.29 -8.04
C TYR A 61 5.04 1.33 -7.13
N GLN A 62 5.55 0.08 -7.09
CA GLN A 62 5.11 -1.10 -6.32
C GLN A 62 4.01 -1.95 -6.97
N ASN A 63 4.04 -3.25 -6.68
CA ASN A 63 2.91 -4.15 -6.88
C ASN A 63 2.19 -4.39 -5.53
N ALA A 64 0.89 -4.73 -5.52
CA ALA A 64 0.18 -5.12 -4.31
C ALA A 64 0.90 -6.25 -3.54
N VAL A 65 1.49 -7.22 -4.23
CA VAL A 65 2.22 -8.34 -3.61
C VAL A 65 3.53 -7.94 -2.93
N THR A 66 4.11 -6.80 -3.30
CA THR A 66 5.34 -6.26 -2.69
C THR A 66 5.16 -6.03 -1.19
N SER A 67 3.93 -5.70 -0.77
CA SER A 67 3.58 -5.51 0.64
C SER A 67 3.83 -6.77 1.49
N SER A 68 3.68 -7.96 0.92
CA SER A 68 3.92 -9.23 1.60
C SER A 68 5.31 -9.80 1.32
N TYR A 69 5.78 -9.75 0.08
CA TYR A 69 7.07 -10.33 -0.30
C TYR A 69 8.29 -9.53 0.15
N SER A 70 8.13 -8.22 0.35
CA SER A 70 9.25 -7.33 0.66
C SER A 70 9.01 -6.49 1.90
N HIS A 71 7.81 -5.89 2.03
CA HIS A 71 7.57 -4.86 3.06
C HIS A 71 7.00 -5.40 4.37
N ALA A 72 6.65 -6.70 4.45
CA ALA A 72 5.90 -7.26 5.57
C ALA A 72 6.53 -6.90 6.92
N TRP A 73 7.87 -6.93 7.00
CA TRP A 73 8.60 -6.70 8.25
C TRP A 73 9.32 -5.35 8.31
N TRP A 74 8.96 -4.40 7.44
CA TRP A 74 9.63 -3.10 7.42
C TRP A 74 9.19 -2.21 8.57
N SER A 75 10.17 -1.66 9.28
CA SER A 75 9.97 -0.57 10.24
C SER A 75 9.86 0.78 9.52
N TRP A 76 9.62 1.83 10.30
CA TRP A 76 9.64 3.20 9.79
C TRP A 76 10.98 3.56 9.15
N GLU A 77 12.10 3.21 9.78
CA GLU A 77 13.45 3.57 9.31
C GLU A 77 13.73 2.97 7.92
N ARG A 78 13.20 1.78 7.64
CA ARG A 78 13.32 1.18 6.30
C ARG A 78 12.38 1.86 5.29
N TRP A 79 11.15 2.20 5.70
CA TRP A 79 10.19 2.92 4.86
C TRP A 79 10.65 4.32 4.50
N GLU A 80 11.27 5.05 5.43
CA GLU A 80 11.83 6.37 5.21
C GLU A 80 12.89 6.33 4.10
N LYS A 81 13.83 5.38 4.18
CA LYS A 81 14.82 5.14 3.11
C LYS A 81 14.16 4.78 1.77
N GLU A 82 13.07 4.03 1.78
CA GLU A 82 12.35 3.71 0.53
C GLU A 82 11.72 4.95 -0.08
N ILE A 83 11.08 5.79 0.73
CA ILE A 83 10.42 7.02 0.24
C ILE A 83 11.48 8.02 -0.27
N ASP A 84 12.62 8.13 0.41
CA ASP A 84 13.75 8.92 -0.05
C ASP A 84 14.28 8.39 -1.39
N TRP A 85 14.41 7.08 -1.54
CA TRP A 85 14.77 6.47 -2.82
C TRP A 85 13.71 6.77 -3.90
N MET A 86 12.42 6.61 -3.59
CA MET A 86 11.32 6.91 -4.51
C MET A 86 11.38 8.34 -5.04
N VAL A 87 11.59 9.34 -4.18
CA VAL A 87 11.66 10.75 -4.62
C VAL A 87 12.89 11.02 -5.50
N LEU A 88 14.04 10.40 -5.20
CA LEU A 88 15.24 10.52 -6.02
C LEU A 88 15.04 9.88 -7.41
N GLN A 89 14.25 8.80 -7.50
CA GLN A 89 13.88 8.18 -8.79
C GLN A 89 12.73 8.91 -9.51
N GLY A 90 12.17 9.99 -8.94
CA GLY A 90 11.08 10.74 -9.56
C GLY A 90 9.71 10.09 -9.45
N VAL A 91 9.53 9.09 -8.57
CA VAL A 91 8.24 8.45 -8.30
C VAL A 91 7.29 9.47 -7.66
N ASN A 92 6.09 9.60 -8.22
CA ASN A 92 5.04 10.49 -7.68
C ASN A 92 3.69 9.79 -7.46
N LEU A 93 3.55 8.51 -7.81
CA LEU A 93 2.33 7.73 -7.63
C LEU A 93 2.63 6.38 -6.95
N PRO A 94 3.10 6.36 -5.68
CA PRO A 94 3.38 5.11 -4.98
C PRO A 94 2.11 4.46 -4.41
N LEU A 95 2.10 3.13 -4.31
CA LEU A 95 1.09 2.39 -3.55
C LEU A 95 1.30 2.55 -2.03
N ALA A 96 0.22 2.68 -1.24
CA ALA A 96 0.31 2.85 0.21
C ALA A 96 -0.78 2.03 0.94
N PHE A 97 -0.49 0.74 1.18
CA PHE A 97 -1.45 -0.25 1.67
C PHE A 97 -1.27 -0.68 3.13
N ASN A 98 -0.28 -0.15 3.85
CA ASN A 98 -0.03 -0.53 5.24
C ASN A 98 -1.23 -0.18 6.14
N GLY A 99 -1.49 -1.04 7.13
CA GLY A 99 -2.50 -0.78 8.16
C GLY A 99 -3.97 -0.83 7.72
N GLN A 100 -4.29 -1.25 6.49
CA GLN A 100 -5.68 -1.28 6.03
C GLN A 100 -6.57 -2.25 6.82
N GLU A 101 -5.98 -3.29 7.44
CA GLU A 101 -6.70 -4.20 8.34
C GLU A 101 -7.26 -3.48 9.58
N ALA A 102 -6.54 -2.47 10.10
CA ALA A 102 -7.02 -1.64 11.20
C ALA A 102 -8.21 -0.75 10.80
N ILE A 103 -8.25 -0.31 9.53
CA ILE A 103 -9.41 0.40 8.98
C ILE A 103 -10.59 -0.57 8.89
N TRP A 104 -10.38 -1.79 8.36
CA TRP A 104 -11.41 -2.80 8.26
C TRP A 104 -11.99 -3.22 9.61
N GLN A 105 -11.15 -3.42 10.63
CA GLN A 105 -11.60 -3.71 12.00
C GLN A 105 -12.58 -2.63 12.48
N LYS A 106 -12.20 -1.35 12.38
CA LYS A 106 -13.04 -0.20 12.80
C LYS A 106 -14.33 -0.05 11.99
N VAL A 107 -14.33 -0.45 10.73
CA VAL A 107 -15.53 -0.47 9.89
C VAL A 107 -16.46 -1.58 10.36
N PHE A 108 -15.97 -2.81 10.47
CA PHE A 108 -16.78 -3.98 10.83
C PHE A 108 -17.31 -3.94 12.26
N GLU A 109 -16.63 -3.26 13.19
CA GLU A 109 -17.17 -2.95 14.52
C GLU A 109 -18.54 -2.25 14.46
N ARG A 110 -18.78 -1.38 13.47
CA ARG A 110 -20.07 -0.70 13.27
C ARG A 110 -21.21 -1.66 12.90
N TYR A 111 -20.85 -2.86 12.45
CA TYR A 111 -21.77 -3.94 12.07
C TYR A 111 -21.87 -5.01 13.17
N ASN A 112 -21.44 -4.70 14.40
CA ASN A 112 -21.37 -5.62 15.53
C ASN A 112 -20.54 -6.88 15.25
N ILE A 113 -19.53 -6.78 14.37
CA ILE A 113 -18.56 -7.83 14.11
C ILE A 113 -17.41 -7.62 15.09
N SER A 114 -17.20 -8.58 15.97
CA SER A 114 -16.15 -8.53 16.99
C SER A 114 -14.78 -8.79 16.37
N ARG A 115 -13.72 -8.48 17.10
CA ARG A 115 -12.35 -8.84 16.71
C ARG A 115 -12.20 -10.35 16.44
N ARG A 116 -12.82 -11.20 17.26
CA ARG A 116 -12.74 -12.67 17.08
C ARG A 116 -13.45 -13.13 15.82
N ASP A 117 -14.52 -12.45 15.43
CA ASP A 117 -15.22 -12.74 14.17
C ASP A 117 -14.36 -12.44 12.94
N LEU A 118 -13.26 -11.68 13.10
CA LEU A 118 -12.28 -11.38 12.05
C LEU A 118 -11.03 -12.27 12.11
N ASP A 119 -10.90 -13.18 13.08
CA ASP A 119 -9.71 -14.04 13.25
C ASP A 119 -9.45 -14.91 12.01
N ASP A 120 -10.52 -15.30 11.31
CA ASP A 120 -10.45 -16.07 10.07
C ASP A 120 -10.49 -15.18 8.81
N PHE A 121 -10.76 -13.87 8.92
CA PHE A 121 -10.89 -13.00 7.75
C PHE A 121 -9.53 -12.53 7.21
N PHE A 122 -8.64 -12.11 8.10
CA PHE A 122 -7.32 -11.63 7.70
C PHE A 122 -6.32 -12.77 7.56
N GLY A 123 -5.49 -12.72 6.52
CA GLY A 123 -4.26 -13.51 6.48
C GLY A 123 -3.21 -12.99 7.47
N GLY A 124 -2.18 -13.81 7.72
CA GLY A 124 -1.00 -13.39 8.46
C GLY A 124 -0.19 -12.32 7.74
N PRO A 125 0.75 -11.63 8.42
CA PRO A 125 1.51 -10.51 7.85
C PRO A 125 2.14 -10.77 6.48
N ALA A 126 2.77 -11.94 6.32
CA ALA A 126 3.43 -12.35 5.09
C ALA A 126 2.46 -12.78 3.97
N PHE A 127 1.15 -12.78 4.22
CA PHE A 127 0.12 -13.25 3.29
C PHE A 127 -0.98 -12.22 3.01
N LEU A 128 -0.88 -11.03 3.61
CA LEU A 128 -1.88 -9.96 3.50
C LEU A 128 -2.18 -9.54 2.06
N SER A 129 -1.21 -9.57 1.14
CA SER A 129 -1.50 -9.19 -0.25
C SER A 129 -2.57 -10.08 -0.88
N TRP A 130 -2.50 -11.41 -0.71
CA TRP A 130 -3.50 -12.33 -1.25
C TRP A 130 -4.82 -12.27 -0.47
N SER A 131 -4.75 -12.01 0.84
CA SER A 131 -5.96 -11.82 1.65
C SER A 131 -6.75 -10.58 1.21
N ARG A 132 -6.07 -9.45 1.00
CA ARG A 132 -6.67 -8.19 0.50
C ARG A 132 -7.28 -8.34 -0.89
N MET A 133 -6.70 -9.19 -1.74
CA MET A 133 -7.21 -9.48 -3.08
C MET A 133 -8.37 -10.49 -3.08
N GLY A 134 -8.74 -11.05 -1.92
CA GLY A 134 -9.81 -12.06 -1.82
C GLY A 134 -9.41 -13.43 -2.36
N ASN A 135 -8.11 -13.75 -2.39
CA ASN A 135 -7.65 -15.07 -2.82
C ASN A 135 -7.60 -16.06 -1.66
N LEU A 136 -7.22 -15.60 -0.47
CA LEU A 136 -7.12 -16.41 0.75
C LEU A 136 -7.70 -15.68 1.96
N HIS A 137 -7.94 -16.41 3.05
CA HIS A 137 -8.23 -15.85 4.36
C HIS A 137 -7.61 -16.75 5.44
N GLY A 138 -7.46 -16.24 6.67
CA GLY A 138 -7.01 -16.98 7.86
C GLY A 138 -5.55 -17.47 7.89
N TRP A 139 -4.95 -17.83 6.75
CA TRP A 139 -3.63 -18.46 6.71
C TRP A 139 -2.52 -17.58 7.28
N GLY A 140 -1.79 -18.12 8.28
CA GLY A 140 -0.73 -17.42 9.00
C GLY A 140 -1.22 -16.39 10.03
N GLY A 141 -2.54 -16.28 10.23
CA GLY A 141 -3.17 -15.47 11.27
C GLY A 141 -3.41 -16.25 12.57
N PRO A 142 -4.20 -15.68 13.51
CA PRO A 142 -4.83 -14.35 13.44
C PRO A 142 -3.81 -13.22 13.68
N LEU A 143 -4.15 -12.01 13.24
CA LEU A 143 -3.32 -10.83 13.52
C LEU A 143 -3.49 -10.36 14.98
N PRO A 144 -2.40 -10.14 15.74
CA PRO A 144 -2.50 -9.56 17.07
C PRO A 144 -2.91 -8.07 16.98
N GLN A 145 -3.60 -7.54 17.99
CA GLN A 145 -4.04 -6.13 17.98
C GLN A 145 -2.86 -5.17 17.84
N SER A 146 -1.72 -5.48 18.47
CA SER A 146 -0.49 -4.70 18.35
C SER A 146 -0.06 -4.53 16.89
N TRP A 147 -0.24 -5.56 16.05
CA TRP A 147 0.04 -5.45 14.61
C TRP A 147 -0.83 -4.40 13.93
N LEU A 148 -2.14 -4.41 14.19
CA LEU A 148 -3.09 -3.47 13.59
C LEU A 148 -2.75 -2.04 14.02
N ASP A 149 -2.48 -1.84 15.31
CA ASP A 149 -2.16 -0.55 15.89
C ASP A 149 -0.83 -0.01 15.34
N ASP A 150 0.22 -0.84 15.32
CA ASP A 150 1.56 -0.47 14.83
C ASP A 150 1.54 -0.16 13.32
N GLN A 151 0.86 -0.98 12.52
CA GLN A 151 0.75 -0.76 11.08
C GLN A 151 -0.07 0.50 10.75
N LEU A 152 -1.08 0.83 11.56
CA LEU A 152 -1.84 2.08 11.40
C LEU A 152 -0.96 3.30 11.68
N VAL A 153 -0.16 3.27 12.75
CA VAL A 153 0.81 4.33 13.06
C VAL A 153 1.84 4.46 11.94
N LEU A 154 2.39 3.34 11.46
CA LEU A 154 3.36 3.31 10.37
C LEU A 154 2.79 3.93 9.09
N GLN A 155 1.56 3.57 8.70
CA GLN A 155 0.90 4.11 7.52
C GLN A 155 0.72 5.63 7.61
N LYS A 156 0.35 6.17 8.78
CA LYS A 156 0.23 7.63 8.96
C LYS A 156 1.57 8.34 8.74
N LYS A 157 2.68 7.78 9.20
CA LYS A 157 4.03 8.31 8.95
C LYS A 157 4.39 8.26 7.46
N ILE A 158 4.13 7.12 6.80
CA ILE A 158 4.36 6.93 5.35
C ILE A 158 3.61 7.98 4.54
N LEU A 159 2.30 8.14 4.78
CA LEU A 159 1.46 9.09 4.07
C LEU A 159 1.93 10.53 4.28
N ALA A 160 2.21 10.92 5.53
CA ALA A 160 2.71 12.27 5.84
C ALA A 160 3.99 12.60 5.06
N ARG A 161 4.95 11.67 5.01
CA ARG A 161 6.20 11.83 4.27
C ARG A 161 5.98 11.89 2.76
N MET A 162 5.18 10.98 2.20
CA MET A 162 4.84 11.00 0.77
C MET A 162 4.19 12.33 0.35
N TYR A 163 3.21 12.83 1.13
CA TYR A 163 2.57 14.11 0.85
C TYR A 163 3.52 15.30 1.00
N SER A 164 4.48 15.27 1.93
CA SER A 164 5.48 16.33 2.09
C SER A 164 6.35 16.53 0.85
N PHE A 165 6.51 15.49 0.02
CA PHE A 165 7.22 15.55 -1.24
C PHE A 165 6.33 15.86 -2.46
N GLY A 166 5.01 15.95 -2.26
CA GLY A 166 4.05 16.13 -3.35
C GLY A 166 3.72 14.85 -4.12
N MET A 167 3.92 13.67 -3.52
CA MET A 167 3.42 12.42 -4.09
C MET A 167 1.89 12.31 -3.93
N THR A 168 1.28 11.47 -4.76
CA THR A 168 -0.14 11.07 -4.67
C THR A 168 -0.21 9.58 -4.34
N PRO A 169 -0.26 9.19 -3.06
CA PRO A 169 -0.33 7.78 -2.67
C PRO A 169 -1.63 7.13 -3.15
N VAL A 170 -1.53 5.93 -3.71
CA VAL A 170 -2.70 5.11 -4.08
C VAL A 170 -3.18 4.37 -2.85
N LEU A 171 -4.38 4.72 -2.38
CA LEU A 171 -5.01 4.12 -1.20
C LEU A 171 -5.92 2.94 -1.60
N PRO A 172 -6.15 1.96 -0.70
CA PRO A 172 -7.06 0.86 -1.00
C PRO A 172 -8.52 1.35 -1.06
N ALA A 173 -9.37 0.63 -1.78
CA ALA A 173 -10.83 0.79 -1.78
C ALA A 173 -11.52 -0.57 -1.67
N PHE A 174 -12.80 -0.55 -1.32
CA PHE A 174 -13.62 -1.75 -1.16
C PHE A 174 -13.98 -2.37 -2.51
N SER A 175 -13.86 -3.69 -2.62
CA SER A 175 -14.18 -4.49 -3.82
C SER A 175 -15.24 -5.56 -3.61
N GLY A 176 -15.84 -5.64 -2.41
CA GLY A 176 -16.85 -6.65 -2.09
C GLY A 176 -16.37 -7.80 -1.20
N ASN A 177 -15.06 -7.98 -0.99
CA ASN A 177 -14.56 -9.06 -0.12
C ASN A 177 -14.94 -8.78 1.36
N VAL A 178 -15.67 -9.70 1.98
CA VAL A 178 -16.26 -9.54 3.33
C VAL A 178 -15.99 -10.76 4.21
N PRO A 179 -16.01 -10.63 5.55
CA PRO A 179 -15.88 -11.77 6.44
C PRO A 179 -17.12 -12.67 6.36
N SER A 180 -16.92 -13.97 6.57
CA SER A 180 -17.98 -15.00 6.51
C SER A 180 -19.18 -14.68 7.42
N VAL A 181 -18.90 -14.15 8.61
CA VAL A 181 -19.89 -13.72 9.62
C VAL A 181 -20.90 -12.70 9.09
N LEU A 182 -20.52 -11.90 8.08
CA LEU A 182 -21.43 -10.90 7.49
C LEU A 182 -22.65 -11.58 6.88
N LYS A 183 -22.48 -12.77 6.28
CA LYS A 183 -23.58 -13.57 5.73
C LYS A 183 -24.57 -14.03 6.81
N SER A 184 -24.07 -14.38 7.99
CA SER A 184 -24.93 -14.76 9.12
C SER A 184 -25.66 -13.55 9.72
N LYS A 185 -25.01 -12.39 9.78
CA LYS A 185 -25.58 -11.15 10.32
C LYS A 185 -26.56 -10.46 9.36
N PHE A 186 -26.35 -10.59 8.06
CA PHE A 186 -27.20 -10.04 7.01
C PHE A 186 -27.67 -11.14 6.05
N PRO A 187 -28.62 -12.01 6.45
CA PRO A 187 -29.04 -13.16 5.64
C PRO A 187 -29.66 -12.80 4.29
N SER A 188 -30.20 -11.59 4.17
CA SER A 188 -30.76 -11.06 2.92
C SER A 188 -29.71 -10.47 1.98
N ALA A 189 -28.47 -10.27 2.44
CA ALA A 189 -27.41 -9.73 1.62
C ALA A 189 -26.97 -10.75 0.57
N LYS A 190 -26.77 -10.28 -0.67
CA LYS A 190 -26.30 -11.09 -1.80
C LYS A 190 -24.81 -11.39 -1.65
N ILE A 191 -24.49 -12.40 -0.84
CA ILE A 191 -23.11 -12.81 -0.57
C ILE A 191 -22.83 -14.20 -1.15
N THR A 192 -21.94 -14.23 -2.13
CA THR A 192 -21.46 -15.44 -2.80
C THR A 192 -20.23 -15.98 -2.09
N HIS A 193 -20.20 -17.29 -1.83
CA HIS A 193 -18.99 -17.99 -1.40
C HIS A 193 -18.22 -18.38 -2.66
N LEU A 194 -17.02 -17.82 -2.84
CA LEU A 194 -16.25 -17.96 -4.07
C LEU A 194 -15.62 -19.36 -4.20
N GLY A 195 -15.23 -19.69 -5.44
CA GLY A 195 -14.51 -20.91 -5.74
C GLY A 195 -13.09 -20.92 -5.17
N ASN A 196 -12.44 -22.08 -5.26
CA ASN A 196 -11.09 -22.27 -4.77
C ASN A 196 -10.09 -21.59 -5.70
N TRP A 197 -9.34 -20.61 -5.19
CA TRP A 197 -8.23 -19.99 -5.92
C TRP A 197 -6.98 -20.89 -5.97
N PHE A 198 -7.09 -22.13 -5.49
CA PHE A 198 -6.00 -23.11 -5.38
C PHE A 198 -4.82 -22.55 -4.57
N THR A 199 -5.13 -21.98 -3.39
CA THR A 199 -4.15 -21.34 -2.49
C THR A 199 -3.27 -22.41 -1.80
N VAL A 200 -3.10 -22.33 -0.48
CA VAL A 200 -2.32 -23.22 0.36
C VAL A 200 -2.81 -24.66 0.20
N HIS A 201 -2.07 -25.45 -0.59
CA HIS A 201 -2.38 -26.85 -0.91
C HIS A 201 -3.81 -27.08 -1.44
N SER A 202 -4.42 -26.04 -2.02
CA SER A 202 -5.84 -26.05 -2.41
C SER A 202 -6.81 -26.42 -1.27
N ASP A 203 -6.41 -26.19 -0.02
CA ASP A 203 -7.21 -26.49 1.17
C ASP A 203 -8.35 -25.48 1.34
N PRO A 204 -9.64 -25.92 1.31
CA PRO A 204 -10.80 -25.05 1.46
C PRO A 204 -10.82 -24.19 2.72
N ARG A 205 -10.05 -24.56 3.75
CA ARG A 205 -9.94 -23.79 4.99
C ARG A 205 -9.30 -22.41 4.82
N TRP A 206 -8.53 -22.20 3.74
CA TRP A 206 -7.70 -20.99 3.56
C TRP A 206 -7.98 -20.27 2.22
N CYS A 207 -9.12 -20.51 1.58
CA CYS A 207 -9.49 -19.94 0.27
C CYS A 207 -10.93 -19.45 0.29
N CYS A 208 -11.52 -19.28 -0.89
CA CYS A 208 -12.97 -19.38 -1.02
C CYS A 208 -13.67 -18.28 -0.22
N THR A 209 -13.20 -17.05 -0.42
CA THR A 209 -13.67 -15.92 0.36
C THR A 209 -15.13 -15.56 0.02
N TYR A 210 -15.72 -14.67 0.81
CA TYR A 210 -17.09 -14.23 0.62
C TYR A 210 -17.11 -12.90 -0.11
N LEU A 211 -17.86 -12.86 -1.21
CA LEU A 211 -18.00 -11.69 -2.06
C LEU A 211 -19.43 -11.13 -1.98
N LEU A 212 -19.54 -9.90 -1.48
CA LEU A 212 -20.76 -9.11 -1.51
C LEU A 212 -20.98 -8.57 -2.93
N ASP A 213 -22.17 -8.85 -3.48
CA ASP A 213 -22.56 -8.42 -4.83
C ASP A 213 -22.65 -6.89 -4.93
N ALA A 214 -22.15 -6.32 -6.03
CA ALA A 214 -22.12 -4.87 -6.25
C ALA A 214 -23.52 -4.23 -6.39
N THR A 215 -24.56 -5.02 -6.64
CA THR A 215 -25.97 -4.57 -6.68
C THR A 215 -26.64 -4.60 -5.32
N ASP A 216 -26.00 -5.16 -4.29
CA ASP A 216 -26.52 -5.15 -2.92
C ASP A 216 -26.34 -3.75 -2.30
N PRO A 217 -27.37 -3.15 -1.67
CA PRO A 217 -27.25 -1.86 -1.00
C PRO A 217 -26.12 -1.81 0.04
N LEU A 218 -25.84 -2.94 0.70
CA LEU A 218 -24.76 -3.05 1.70
C LEU A 218 -23.38 -2.80 1.08
N PHE A 219 -23.21 -3.02 -0.23
CA PHE A 219 -21.94 -2.78 -0.92
C PHE A 219 -21.56 -1.30 -0.88
N ILE A 220 -22.51 -0.43 -1.21
CA ILE A 220 -22.33 1.03 -1.18
C ILE A 220 -22.13 1.50 0.26
N GLU A 221 -22.89 0.94 1.19
CA GLU A 221 -22.81 1.30 2.62
C GLU A 221 -21.43 0.99 3.21
N ILE A 222 -20.95 -0.25 3.07
CA ILE A 222 -19.64 -0.68 3.57
C ILE A 222 -18.52 0.07 2.85
N GLY A 223 -18.62 0.23 1.53
CA GLY A 223 -17.64 0.98 0.74
C GLY A 223 -17.51 2.42 1.22
N LYS A 224 -18.63 3.09 1.47
CA LYS A 224 -18.66 4.45 2.03
C LYS A 224 -18.07 4.49 3.45
N ALA A 225 -18.46 3.55 4.31
CA ALA A 225 -17.94 3.47 5.69
C ALA A 225 -16.41 3.30 5.71
N PHE A 226 -15.85 2.51 4.79
CA PHE A 226 -14.41 2.32 4.64
C PHE A 226 -13.69 3.60 4.23
N MET A 227 -14.22 4.32 3.23
CA MET A 227 -13.64 5.57 2.75
C MET A 227 -13.71 6.68 3.83
N GLU A 228 -14.82 6.74 4.58
CA GLU A 228 -14.97 7.66 5.70
C GLU A 228 -14.01 7.32 6.85
N GLN A 229 -13.83 6.03 7.16
CA GLN A 229 -12.91 5.60 8.19
C GLN A 229 -11.45 5.88 7.80
N GLN A 230 -11.07 5.68 6.53
CA GLN A 230 -9.76 6.12 6.03
C GLN A 230 -9.55 7.61 6.19
N LEU A 231 -10.54 8.43 5.79
CA LEU A 231 -10.45 9.88 5.93
C LEU A 231 -10.26 10.29 7.40
N LYS A 232 -11.01 9.65 8.31
CA LYS A 232 -10.91 9.90 9.75
C LYS A 232 -9.51 9.57 10.29
N GLU A 233 -8.92 8.46 9.85
CA GLU A 233 -7.61 8.02 10.35
C GLU A 233 -6.44 8.77 9.72
N TYR A 234 -6.50 9.05 8.42
CA TYR A 234 -5.40 9.63 7.66
C TYR A 234 -5.48 11.16 7.53
N GLY A 235 -6.64 11.75 7.84
CA GLY A 235 -6.87 13.21 7.78
C GLY A 235 -6.94 13.78 6.36
N ARG A 236 -6.76 12.96 5.31
CA ARG A 236 -6.76 13.39 3.92
C ARG A 236 -7.26 12.27 3.00
N ARG A 237 -8.03 12.64 1.97
CA ARG A 237 -8.44 11.73 0.88
C ARG A 237 -7.32 11.60 -0.13
N SER A 238 -7.17 10.42 -0.73
CA SER A 238 -6.49 10.31 -2.02
C SER A 238 -7.44 10.68 -3.16
N HIS A 239 -6.87 10.98 -4.32
CA HIS A 239 -7.60 11.11 -5.58
C HIS A 239 -7.59 9.80 -6.38
N ILE A 240 -6.73 8.85 -6.02
CA ILE A 240 -6.55 7.58 -6.74
C ILE A 240 -6.66 6.45 -5.73
N TYR A 241 -7.57 5.53 -6.01
CA TYR A 241 -7.81 4.34 -5.21
C TYR A 241 -7.62 3.10 -6.05
N ASN A 242 -7.21 2.02 -5.40
CA ASN A 242 -7.03 0.72 -6.02
C ASN A 242 -7.84 -0.32 -5.25
N TRP A 243 -8.53 -1.17 -5.98
CA TRP A 243 -9.25 -2.31 -5.44
C TRP A 243 -9.05 -3.52 -6.36
N TYR A 244 -9.08 -4.71 -5.76
CA TYR A 244 -8.94 -5.98 -6.46
C TYR A 244 -10.15 -6.85 -6.18
N ILE A 245 -10.69 -7.50 -7.22
CA ILE A 245 -11.72 -8.51 -7.08
C ILE A 245 -11.16 -9.85 -7.55
N SER A 246 -11.20 -10.85 -6.68
CA SER A 246 -10.87 -12.23 -7.05
C SER A 246 -12.00 -12.80 -7.87
N LEU A 247 -11.73 -13.14 -9.14
CA LEU A 247 -12.67 -13.82 -10.02
C LEU A 247 -12.29 -15.31 -10.06
N SER A 248 -12.58 -16.02 -8.97
CA SER A 248 -12.50 -17.49 -8.94
C SER A 248 -13.92 -18.02 -9.20
N ILE A 249 -14.38 -17.92 -10.45
CA ILE A 249 -15.76 -18.25 -10.87
C ILE A 249 -15.85 -19.67 -11.45
N PHE A 250 -14.82 -20.49 -11.31
CA PHE A 250 -14.79 -21.86 -11.84
C PHE A 250 -14.71 -22.89 -10.72
#